data_AF-A0A7W0R9B9-F1
#
_entry.id   AF-A0A7W0R9B9-F1
#
_cell.length_a   1.000
_cell.length_b   1.000
_cell.length_c   1.000
_cell.angle_alpha   90.00
_cell.angle_beta   90.00
_cell.angle_gamma   90.00
#
_symmetry.space_group_name_H-M   'P 1'
#
loop_
_entity.id
_entity.type
_entity.pdbx_description
1 polymer ?
#
loop_
_entity_poly.entity_id
_entity_poly.type
_entity_poly.pdbx_seq_one_letter_code
_entity_poly.pdbx_strand_id
1 'polypeptide(L)'
;MAVLNKLISDVRRRWFAGVALRLFGFAAVAASLPVLTAVLLDRTIEPAGIPLVVLGSAAAVLAVAGAAIVASRIERRPDDRRVARFVEERASRLPGVGSLDDCVVSAVDARAAAAEHAGFAALIAATATRRLEGIAAHDLVPTGALRSAAAIALAGGLLLAVAIALGIPPLR
;
A
#
# COMPACT_ATOMS: atom_id res chain seq x y z
N MET A 1 -18.62 -10.41 -17.61
CA MET A 1 -18.90 -9.65 -16.35
C MET A 1 -18.06 -10.14 -15.16
N ALA A 2 -18.14 -11.42 -14.76
CA ALA A 2 -17.38 -11.94 -13.60
C ALA A 2 -15.85 -11.84 -13.77
N VAL A 3 -15.33 -12.07 -14.99
CA VAL A 3 -13.89 -12.04 -15.29
C VAL A 3 -13.29 -10.63 -15.14
N LEU A 4 -13.94 -9.60 -15.70
CA LEU A 4 -13.50 -8.21 -15.56
C LEU A 4 -13.51 -7.73 -14.10
N ASN A 5 -14.57 -8.07 -13.36
CA ASN A 5 -14.67 -7.75 -11.93
C ASN A 5 -13.57 -8.43 -11.13
N LYS A 6 -13.27 -9.70 -11.43
CA LYS A 6 -12.20 -10.46 -10.79
C LYS A 6 -10.84 -9.83 -11.07
N LEU A 7 -10.55 -9.51 -12.34
CA LEU A 7 -9.30 -8.86 -12.74
C LEU A 7 -9.11 -7.51 -12.04
N ILE A 8 -10.11 -6.63 -12.08
CA ILE A 8 -10.06 -5.32 -11.42
C ILE A 8 -9.88 -5.49 -9.91
N SER A 9 -10.58 -6.45 -9.29
CA SER A 9 -10.45 -6.72 -7.86
C SER A 9 -9.07 -7.24 -7.48
N ASP A 10 -8.46 -8.09 -8.31
CA ASP A 10 -7.13 -8.66 -8.08
C ASP A 10 -6.03 -7.61 -8.28
N VAL A 11 -6.14 -6.78 -9.32
CA VAL A 11 -5.24 -5.63 -9.54
C VAL A 11 -5.33 -4.67 -8.37
N ARG A 12 -6.55 -4.31 -7.95
CA ARG A 12 -6.79 -3.44 -6.80
C ARG A 12 -6.21 -4.01 -5.51
N ARG A 13 -6.42 -5.31 -5.25
CA ARG A 13 -5.91 -5.99 -4.05
C ARG A 13 -4.39 -6.03 -4.04
N ARG A 14 -3.75 -6.30 -5.17
CA ARG A 14 -2.27 -6.31 -5.28
C ARG A 14 -1.67 -4.92 -5.17
N TRP A 15 -2.29 -3.93 -5.81
CA TRP A 15 -1.89 -2.54 -5.66
C TRP A 15 -2.00 -2.08 -4.21
N PHE A 16 -3.15 -2.36 -3.57
CA PHE A 16 -3.39 -2.00 -2.17
C PHE A 16 -2.45 -2.74 -1.23
N ALA A 17 -2.14 -4.01 -1.48
CA ALA A 17 -1.14 -4.75 -0.71
C ALA A 17 0.24 -4.08 -0.82
N GLY A 18 0.71 -3.74 -2.03
CA GLY A 18 2.00 -3.07 -2.20
C GLY A 18 2.09 -1.72 -1.49
N VAL A 19 1.01 -0.93 -1.55
CA VAL A 19 0.91 0.37 -0.84
C VAL A 19 0.86 0.16 0.66
N ALA A 20 0.06 -0.79 1.16
CA ALA A 20 -0.05 -1.09 2.58
C ALA A 20 1.27 -1.59 3.17
N LEU A 21 2.01 -2.45 2.48
CA LEU A 21 3.31 -2.93 2.94
C LEU A 21 4.34 -1.79 2.97
N ARG A 22 4.39 -0.93 1.95
CA ARG A 22 5.26 0.26 1.98
C ARG A 22 4.89 1.22 3.11
N LEU A 23 3.60 1.44 3.32
CA LEU A 23 3.09 2.28 4.41
C LEU A 23 3.54 1.72 5.76
N PHE A 24 3.37 0.42 5.97
CA PHE A 24 3.80 -0.25 7.19
C PHE A 24 5.31 -0.11 7.39
N GLY A 25 6.11 -0.30 6.35
CA GLY A 25 7.56 -0.12 6.41
C GLY A 25 7.98 1.31 6.79
N PHE A 26 7.43 2.32 6.12
CA PHE A 26 7.73 3.72 6.46
C PHE A 26 7.23 4.11 7.85
N ALA A 27 6.04 3.65 8.24
CA ALA A 27 5.51 3.89 9.58
C ALA A 27 6.39 3.25 10.66
N ALA A 28 6.87 2.01 10.43
CA ALA A 28 7.76 1.33 11.37
C ALA A 28 9.13 2.02 11.48
N VAL A 29 9.70 2.50 10.37
CA VAL A 29 10.93 3.30 10.39
C VAL A 29 10.71 4.62 11.13
N ALA A 30 9.61 5.34 10.85
CA ALA A 30 9.29 6.59 11.53
C ALA A 30 9.08 6.39 13.03
N ALA A 31 8.45 5.27 13.43
CA ALA A 31 8.28 4.88 14.83
C ALA A 31 9.58 4.49 15.53
N SER A 32 10.56 3.93 14.80
CA SER A 32 11.83 3.50 15.38
C SER A 32 12.72 4.66 15.84
N LEU A 33 12.67 5.81 15.16
CA LEU A 33 13.48 6.98 15.47
C LEU A 33 13.29 7.47 16.92
N PRO A 34 12.08 7.83 17.37
CA PRO A 34 11.87 8.31 18.73
C PRO A 34 12.16 7.24 19.78
N VAL A 35 11.89 5.96 19.49
CA VAL A 35 12.20 4.85 20.40
C VAL A 35 13.72 4.72 20.58
N LEU A 36 14.50 4.74 19.50
CA LEU A 36 15.96 4.68 19.58
C LEU A 36 16.54 5.90 20.31
N THR A 37 15.99 7.09 20.06
CA THR A 37 16.41 8.30 20.79
C THR A 37 16.15 8.17 22.29
N ALA A 38 14.99 7.64 22.69
CA ALA A 38 14.68 7.39 24.09
C ALA A 38 15.63 6.37 24.74
N VAL A 39 15.91 5.25 24.06
CA VAL A 39 16.86 4.24 24.56
C VAL A 39 18.27 4.82 24.72
N LEU A 40 18.70 5.68 23.79
CA LEU A 40 20.01 6.33 23.87
C LEU A 40 20.09 7.31 25.05
N LEU A 41 19.03 8.07 25.30
CA LEU A 41 18.92 8.98 26.44
C LEU A 41 18.92 8.22 27.76
N ASP A 42 18.18 7.11 27.82
CA ASP A 42 18.15 6.22 28.98
C ASP A 42 19.55 5.71 29.34
N ARG A 43 20.31 5.23 28.34
CA ARG A 43 21.68 4.72 28.50
C ARG A 43 22.73 5.76 28.88
N THR A 44 22.48 7.04 28.61
CA THR A 44 23.46 8.12 28.81
C THR A 44 23.21 8.94 30.07
N ILE A 45 21.94 9.08 30.46
CA ILE A 45 21.54 9.93 31.58
C ILE A 45 21.03 9.09 32.77
N GLU A 46 20.72 7.80 32.56
CA GLU A 46 20.13 6.90 33.56
C GLU A 46 18.96 7.55 34.33
N PRO A 47 17.95 8.10 33.63
CA PRO A 47 16.82 8.75 34.26
C PRO A 47 16.01 7.75 35.11
N ALA A 48 15.87 8.00 36.41
CA ALA A 48 15.07 7.16 37.30
C ALA A 48 13.72 7.81 37.66
N GLY A 49 12.66 7.01 37.78
CA GLY A 49 11.35 7.45 38.25
C GLY A 49 10.52 8.20 37.19
N ILE A 50 9.98 9.37 37.54
CA ILE A 50 9.07 10.15 36.68
C ILE A 50 9.69 10.51 35.31
N PRO A 51 10.96 10.94 35.21
CA PRO A 51 11.62 11.22 33.93
C PRO A 51 11.62 10.03 32.95
N LEU A 52 11.75 8.80 33.43
CA LEU A 52 11.70 7.59 32.59
C LEU A 52 10.31 7.41 31.97
N VAL A 53 9.26 7.60 32.78
CA VAL A 53 7.86 7.49 32.33
C VAL A 53 7.52 8.57 31.29
N VAL A 54 8.00 9.80 31.51
CA VAL A 54 7.83 10.91 30.55
C VAL A 54 8.57 10.62 29.24
N LEU A 55 9.80 10.10 29.31
CA LEU A 55 10.59 9.77 28.13
C LEU A 55 9.93 8.66 27.29
N GLY A 56 9.48 7.58 27.94
CA GLY A 56 8.80 6.48 27.27
C GLY A 56 7.46 6.88 26.66
N SER A 57 6.66 7.67 27.38
CA SER A 57 5.37 8.17 26.86
C SER A 57 5.56 9.14 25.70
N ALA A 58 6.54 10.06 25.77
CA ALA A 58 6.86 10.95 24.67
C ALA A 58 7.32 10.18 23.41
N ALA A 59 8.16 9.16 23.59
CA ALA A 59 8.59 8.29 22.48
C ALA A 59 7.42 7.55 21.83
N ALA A 60 6.50 7.02 22.63
CA ALA A 60 5.30 6.35 22.15
C ALA A 60 4.39 7.31 21.36
N VAL A 61 4.14 8.51 21.89
CA VAL A 61 3.33 9.53 21.20
C VAL A 61 3.97 9.95 19.88
N LEU A 62 5.28 10.20 19.86
CA LEU A 62 5.99 10.56 18.63
C LEU A 62 5.97 9.42 17.61
N ALA A 63 6.08 8.17 18.05
CA ALA A 63 5.99 7.01 17.17
C ALA A 63 4.60 6.90 16.51
N VAL A 64 3.53 7.04 17.31
CA VAL A 64 2.15 7.02 16.81
C VAL A 64 1.88 8.21 15.88
N ALA A 65 2.31 9.41 16.25
CA ALA A 65 2.15 10.60 15.44
C ALA A 65 2.91 10.49 14.10
N GLY A 66 4.15 9.99 14.11
CA GLY A 66 4.93 9.73 12.91
C GLY A 66 4.24 8.73 11.98
N ALA A 67 3.76 7.61 12.53
CA ALA A 67 2.98 6.63 11.78
C ALA A 67 1.69 7.24 11.19
N ALA A 68 0.97 8.06 11.96
CA ALA A 68 -0.26 8.74 11.52
C ALA A 68 0.00 9.79 10.43
N ILE A 69 1.12 10.52 10.49
CA ILE A 69 1.52 11.48 9.44
C ILE A 69 1.85 10.73 8.14
N VAL A 70 2.62 9.65 8.23
CA VAL A 70 2.93 8.82 7.05
C VAL A 70 1.65 8.22 6.46
N ALA A 71 0.73 7.74 7.32
CA ALA A 71 -0.58 7.23 6.89
C ALA A 71 -1.46 8.29 6.24
N SER A 72 -1.46 9.52 6.76
CA SER A 72 -2.28 10.62 6.22
C SER A 72 -1.71 11.23 4.93
N ARG A 73 -0.40 11.10 4.69
CA ARG A 73 0.26 11.53 3.45
C ARG A 73 0.05 10.60 2.27
N ILE A 74 -0.39 9.36 2.49
CA ILE A 74 -0.78 8.47 1.39
C ILE A 74 -2.15 8.91 0.89
N GLU A 75 -2.19 9.41 -0.34
CA GLU A 75 -3.42 9.80 -1.03
C GLU A 75 -4.49 8.69 -0.91
N ARG A 76 -5.70 9.11 -0.54
CA ARG A 76 -6.87 8.24 -0.39
C ARG A 76 -7.05 7.37 -1.62
N ARG A 77 -7.40 6.11 -1.35
CA ARG A 77 -7.76 5.02 -2.27
C ARG A 77 -8.05 5.53 -3.70
N PRO A 78 -7.23 5.16 -4.70
CA PRO A 78 -7.39 5.64 -6.06
C PRO A 78 -8.77 5.25 -6.57
N ASP A 79 -9.41 6.22 -7.20
CA ASP A 79 -10.70 6.05 -7.86
C ASP A 79 -10.63 4.92 -8.89
N ASP A 80 -11.74 4.21 -9.11
CA ASP A 80 -11.81 3.05 -10.02
C ASP A 80 -11.39 3.46 -11.44
N ARG A 81 -11.64 4.72 -11.82
CA ARG A 81 -11.15 5.33 -13.08
C ARG A 81 -9.63 5.45 -13.15
N ARG A 82 -8.97 5.79 -12.05
CA ARG A 82 -7.49 5.89 -11.96
C ARG A 82 -6.86 4.50 -12.08
N VAL A 83 -7.50 3.48 -11.51
CA VAL A 83 -7.08 2.08 -11.66
C VAL A 83 -7.25 1.61 -13.11
N ALA A 84 -8.35 1.97 -13.78
CA ALA A 84 -8.57 1.63 -15.19
C ALA A 84 -7.50 2.24 -16.10
N ARG A 85 -7.19 3.53 -15.91
CA ARG A 85 -6.11 4.22 -16.64
C ARG A 85 -4.77 3.53 -16.43
N PHE A 86 -4.45 3.14 -15.20
CA PHE A 86 -3.22 2.43 -14.88
C PHE A 86 -3.14 1.06 -15.58
N VAL A 87 -4.25 0.32 -15.64
CA VAL A 87 -4.31 -0.97 -16.35
C VAL A 87 -3.98 -0.79 -17.82
N GLU A 88 -4.55 0.21 -18.49
CA GLU A 88 -4.28 0.50 -19.90
C GLU A 88 -2.86 0.95 -20.16
N GLU A 89 -2.32 1.85 -19.33
CA GLU A 89 -0.93 2.31 -19.42
C GLU A 89 0.09 1.19 -19.19
N ARG A 90 -0.25 0.19 -18.39
CA ARG A 90 0.63 -0.97 -18.15
C ARG A 90 0.48 -2.02 -19.24
N ALA A 91 -0.73 -2.27 -19.69
CA ALA A 91 -1.01 -3.20 -20.77
C ALA A 91 -0.40 -2.77 -22.11
N SER A 92 -0.36 -1.46 -22.41
CA SER A 92 0.31 -0.94 -23.61
C SER A 92 1.84 -1.14 -23.60
N ARG A 93 2.43 -1.40 -22.42
CA ARG A 93 3.86 -1.70 -22.27
C ARG A 93 4.18 -3.20 -22.29
N LEU A 94 3.17 -4.06 -22.41
CA LEU A 94 3.35 -5.51 -22.47
C LEU A 94 3.59 -5.97 -23.93
N PRO A 95 4.61 -6.80 -24.19
CA PRO A 95 4.87 -7.30 -25.54
C PRO A 95 3.71 -8.19 -26.03
N GLY A 96 3.23 -7.94 -27.24
CA GLY A 96 2.14 -8.69 -27.87
C GLY A 96 0.73 -8.20 -27.57
N VAL A 97 0.58 -7.15 -26.74
CA VAL A 97 -0.72 -6.52 -26.44
C VAL A 97 -0.82 -5.20 -27.21
N GLY A 98 -1.82 -5.08 -28.07
CA GLY A 98 -2.13 -3.83 -28.78
C GLY A 98 -2.67 -2.74 -27.83
N SER A 99 -2.72 -1.49 -28.29
CA SER A 99 -3.35 -0.39 -27.54
C SER A 99 -4.79 -0.78 -27.15
N LEU A 100 -5.13 -0.57 -25.87
CA LEU A 100 -6.49 -0.82 -25.37
C LEU A 100 -7.45 0.34 -25.66
N ASP A 101 -6.96 1.48 -26.18
CA ASP A 101 -7.74 2.64 -26.65
C ASP A 101 -8.85 3.08 -25.67
N ASP A 102 -8.50 3.32 -24.41
CA ASP A 102 -9.42 3.74 -23.36
C ASP A 102 -10.64 2.81 -23.13
N CYS A 103 -10.59 1.55 -23.61
CA CYS A 103 -11.70 0.60 -23.53
C CYS A 103 -12.03 0.18 -22.09
N VAL A 104 -11.03 0.09 -21.21
CA VAL A 104 -11.18 -0.26 -19.79
C VAL A 104 -11.69 0.93 -19.00
N VAL A 105 -11.18 2.14 -19.27
CA VAL A 105 -11.69 3.39 -18.69
C VAL A 105 -13.15 3.58 -19.08
N SER A 106 -13.48 3.43 -20.36
CA SER A 106 -14.85 3.52 -20.87
C SER A 106 -15.77 2.46 -20.24
N ALA A 107 -15.29 1.24 -20.01
CA ALA A 107 -16.07 0.20 -19.33
C ALA A 107 -16.35 0.53 -17.86
N VAL A 108 -15.41 1.17 -17.16
CA VAL A 108 -15.59 1.62 -15.77
C VAL A 108 -16.53 2.83 -15.70
N ASP A 109 -16.37 3.80 -16.59
CA ASP A 109 -17.23 4.99 -16.66
C ASP A 109 -18.67 4.61 -17.06
N ALA A 110 -18.85 3.71 -18.04
CA ALA A 110 -20.17 3.18 -18.42
C ALA A 110 -20.84 2.41 -17.29
N ARG A 111 -20.05 1.80 -16.39
CA ARG A 111 -20.57 1.10 -15.22
C ARG A 111 -21.00 2.06 -14.11
N ALA A 112 -20.27 3.16 -13.91
CA ALA A 112 -20.70 4.23 -13.01
C ALA A 112 -22.03 4.87 -13.48
N ALA A 113 -22.23 4.95 -14.80
CA ALA A 113 -23.45 5.44 -15.45
C ALA A 113 -24.53 4.36 -15.71
N ALA A 114 -24.31 3.10 -15.28
CA ALA A 114 -25.15 1.97 -15.65
C ALA A 114 -26.59 2.03 -15.12
N ALA A 115 -26.88 2.95 -14.18
CA ALA A 115 -28.24 3.18 -13.67
C ALA A 115 -29.23 3.53 -14.79
N GLU A 116 -28.77 4.14 -15.88
CA GLU A 116 -29.62 4.58 -16.99
C GLU A 116 -29.52 3.65 -18.22
N HIS A 117 -28.38 2.98 -18.45
CA HIS A 117 -28.10 2.25 -19.69
C HIS A 117 -27.40 0.89 -19.47
N ALA A 118 -27.97 0.03 -18.62
CA ALA A 118 -27.38 -1.25 -18.22
C ALA A 118 -27.01 -2.20 -19.38
N GLY A 119 -27.81 -2.24 -20.46
CA GLY A 119 -27.55 -3.10 -21.62
C GLY A 119 -26.33 -2.67 -22.43
N PHE A 120 -26.14 -1.36 -22.62
CA PHE A 120 -24.99 -0.79 -23.32
C PHE A 120 -23.71 -0.95 -22.50
N ALA A 121 -23.79 -0.72 -21.18
CA ALA A 121 -22.67 -0.96 -20.27
C ALA A 121 -22.19 -2.42 -20.30
N ALA A 122 -23.10 -3.39 -20.43
CA ALA A 122 -22.75 -4.80 -20.54
C ALA A 122 -21.98 -5.13 -21.83
N LEU A 123 -22.32 -4.50 -22.96
CA LEU A 123 -21.63 -4.68 -24.24
C LEU A 123 -20.21 -4.11 -24.21
N ILE A 124 -20.03 -2.90 -23.65
CA ILE A 124 -18.70 -2.30 -23.48
C ILE A 124 -17.84 -3.18 -22.55
N ALA A 125 -18.40 -3.64 -21.44
CA ALA A 125 -17.70 -4.52 -20.52
C ALA A 125 -17.30 -5.86 -21.16
N ALA A 126 -18.13 -6.43 -22.04
CA ALA A 126 -17.83 -7.66 -22.77
C ALA A 126 -16.68 -7.46 -23.78
N THR A 127 -16.65 -6.32 -24.47
CA THR A 127 -15.55 -5.96 -25.39
C THR A 127 -14.24 -5.74 -24.63
N ALA A 128 -14.27 -5.01 -23.51
CA ALA A 128 -13.10 -4.85 -22.65
C ALA A 128 -12.60 -6.20 -22.11
N THR A 129 -13.51 -7.10 -21.72
CA THR A 129 -13.14 -8.44 -21.23
C THR A 129 -12.39 -9.24 -22.31
N ARG A 130 -12.87 -9.21 -23.56
CA ARG A 130 -12.19 -9.89 -24.68
C ARG A 130 -10.81 -9.31 -24.99
N ARG A 131 -10.64 -7.99 -24.92
CA ARG A 131 -9.33 -7.36 -25.13
C ARG A 131 -8.34 -7.58 -23.99
N LEU A 132 -8.85 -7.84 -22.78
CA LEU A 132 -8.06 -8.19 -21.60
C LEU A 132 -7.83 -9.70 -21.46
N GLU A 133 -8.41 -10.50 -22.36
CA GLU A 133 -8.30 -11.96 -22.34
C GLU A 133 -6.85 -12.36 -22.62
N GLY A 134 -6.22 -13.06 -21.67
CA GLY A 134 -4.79 -13.39 -21.71
C GLY A 134 -3.87 -12.44 -20.94
N ILE A 135 -4.38 -11.29 -20.46
CA ILE A 135 -3.61 -10.39 -19.58
C ILE A 135 -3.93 -10.71 -18.13
N ALA A 136 -2.96 -11.22 -17.38
CA ALA A 136 -3.15 -11.51 -15.98
C ALA A 136 -2.69 -10.35 -15.08
N ALA A 137 -3.25 -10.26 -13.87
CA ALA A 137 -2.89 -9.21 -12.92
C ALA A 137 -1.40 -9.23 -12.49
N HIS A 138 -0.65 -10.31 -12.76
CA HIS A 138 0.78 -10.40 -12.43
C HIS A 138 1.67 -9.77 -13.50
N ASP A 139 1.15 -9.65 -14.72
CA ASP A 139 1.80 -8.99 -15.84
C ASP A 139 1.74 -7.46 -15.67
N LEU A 140 0.60 -6.98 -15.16
CA LEU A 140 0.36 -5.57 -14.88
C LEU A 140 1.12 -5.09 -13.63
N VAL A 141 1.07 -5.88 -12.56
CA VAL A 141 1.77 -5.60 -11.29
C VAL A 141 2.82 -6.68 -11.04
N PRO A 142 4.10 -6.42 -11.36
CA PRO A 142 5.16 -7.42 -11.22
C PRO A 142 5.31 -7.82 -9.76
N THR A 143 5.39 -9.13 -9.51
CA THR A 143 5.54 -9.72 -8.17
C THR A 143 6.80 -9.26 -7.45
N GLY A 144 7.83 -8.84 -8.20
CA GLY A 144 9.05 -8.23 -7.65
C GLY A 144 8.79 -6.91 -6.91
N ALA A 145 7.82 -6.10 -7.35
CA ALA A 145 7.46 -4.85 -6.67
C ALA A 145 6.75 -5.10 -5.33
N LEU A 146 5.98 -6.18 -5.24
CA LEU A 146 5.36 -6.65 -4.00
C LEU A 146 6.40 -7.23 -3.04
N ARG A 147 7.36 -8.01 -3.55
CA ARG A 147 8.47 -8.56 -2.75
C ARG A 147 9.37 -7.46 -2.18
N SER A 148 9.71 -6.45 -2.96
CA SER A 148 10.50 -5.32 -2.47
C SER A 148 9.74 -4.49 -1.43
N ALA A 149 8.44 -4.24 -1.65
CA ALA A 149 7.58 -3.63 -0.63
C ALA A 149 7.53 -4.46 0.65
N ALA A 150 7.47 -5.79 0.54
CA ALA A 150 7.50 -6.69 1.69
C ALA A 150 8.85 -6.68 2.42
N ALA A 151 9.96 -6.64 1.68
CA ALA A 151 11.28 -6.51 2.27
C ALA A 151 11.43 -5.20 3.07
N ILE A 152 10.92 -4.08 2.54
CA ILE A 152 10.89 -2.79 3.25
C ILE A 152 10.02 -2.86 4.50
N ALA A 153 8.84 -3.49 4.41
CA ALA A 153 7.95 -3.69 5.56
C ALA A 153 8.61 -4.53 6.66
N LEU A 154 9.25 -5.63 6.28
CA LEU A 154 9.97 -6.52 7.20
C LEU A 154 11.16 -5.82 7.83
N ALA A 155 11.97 -5.10 7.04
CA ALA A 155 13.12 -4.37 7.55
C ALA A 155 12.71 -3.28 8.55
N GLY A 156 11.65 -2.51 8.24
CA GLY A 156 11.09 -1.52 9.16
C GLY A 156 10.55 -2.15 10.44
N GLY A 157 9.82 -3.27 10.33
CA GLY A 157 9.29 -4.00 11.48
C GLY A 157 10.40 -4.58 12.37
N LEU A 158 11.44 -5.15 11.77
CA LEU A 158 12.62 -5.65 12.49
C LEU A 158 13.35 -4.53 13.22
N LEU A 159 13.54 -3.37 12.58
CA LEU A 159 14.16 -2.21 13.19
C LEU A 159 13.40 -1.75 14.43
N LEU A 160 12.07 -1.67 14.34
CA LEU A 160 11.21 -1.34 15.47
C LEU A 160 11.29 -2.39 16.58
N ALA A 161 11.27 -3.68 16.23
CA ALA A 161 11.39 -4.77 17.20
C ALA A 161 12.73 -4.73 17.95
N VAL A 162 13.83 -4.46 17.24
CA VAL A 162 15.16 -4.29 17.85
C VAL A 162 15.18 -3.06 18.77
N ALA A 163 14.62 -1.93 18.33
CA ALA A 163 14.53 -0.73 19.15
C ALA A 163 13.77 -0.98 20.47
N ILE A 164 12.64 -1.69 20.40
CA ILE A 164 11.87 -2.09 21.59
C ILE A 164 12.68 -3.05 22.46
N ALA A 165 13.27 -4.10 21.89
CA ALA A 165 14.05 -5.09 22.62
C ALA A 165 15.24 -4.47 23.36
N LEU A 166 15.91 -3.48 22.75
CA LEU A 166 17.01 -2.74 23.38
C LEU A 166 16.57 -1.88 24.57
N GLY A 167 15.30 -1.46 24.60
CA GLY A 167 14.71 -0.69 25.69
C GLY A 167 14.13 -1.53 26.83
N ILE A 168 14.06 -2.85 26.69
CA ILE A 168 13.66 -3.75 27.79
C ILE A 168 14.92 -3.99 28.64
N PRO A 169 14.96 -3.55 29.91
CA PRO A 169 16.08 -3.86 30.77
C PRO A 169 16.17 -5.39 30.96
N PRO A 170 17.38 -5.98 30.95
CA PRO A 170 17.51 -7.39 31.26
C PRO A 170 16.97 -7.61 32.68
N LEU A 171 16.01 -8.52 32.82
CA LEU A 171 15.54 -9.02 34.12
C LEU A 171 16.80 -9.47 34.90
N ARG A 172 17.22 -8.65 35.87
CA ARG A 172 18.32 -8.90 36.79
C ARG A 172 17.82 -8.66 38.20
#